data_AF-A0A7Z9PZG6-F1
#
_entry.id   AF-A0A7Z9PZG6-F1
#
_cell.length_a   1.000
_cell.length_b   1.000
_cell.length_c   1.000
_cell.angle_alpha   90.00
_cell.angle_beta   90.00
_cell.angle_gamma   90.00
#
_symmetry.space_group_name_H-M   'P 1'
#
loop_
_entity.id
_entity.type
_entity.pdbx_description
1 polymer ?
#
loop_
_entity_poly.entity_id
_entity_poly.type
_entity_poly.pdbx_seq_one_letter_code
_entity_poly.pdbx_strand_id
1 'polypeptide(L)'
;MQTLARENPQQLEAILRQSLSESTPEGREKLMESARNGELPLPQNVSFAGEEQLNGARAAYSPENNGTVLLSESLRDNPEALRKAYTEEVGHHFDSQFSKSDSKGDEGQIFQEGLEQGKPVSEQRAKQLKAENDHGKAQINGRQTPVENSGTEPTRQQQVADQLLGRLQGDDPALRQQSESDYKRLFTPGSDYYTMSESLHAPIRQSLRNAANQEGASQQIKDLYHQSLTRVGDMASKYPNDRAYSQDLVKELQQEWKAGRTSDSQVVLDQLKRAPQGRDVSALRGQI
;
A
#
# COMPACT_ATOMS: atom_id res chain seq x y z
N MET A 1 -13.59 6.05 18.78
CA MET A 1 -12.55 5.80 19.81
C MET A 1 -13.09 5.83 21.24
N GLN A 2 -13.77 6.89 21.71
CA GLN A 2 -14.26 6.98 23.10
C GLN A 2 -15.14 5.80 23.54
N THR A 3 -16.12 5.41 22.73
CA THR A 3 -16.96 4.23 23.00
C THR A 3 -16.11 2.96 23.15
N LEU A 4 -15.18 2.72 22.23
CA LEU A 4 -14.28 1.56 22.30
C LEU A 4 -13.39 1.61 23.54
N ALA A 5 -12.90 2.79 23.95
CA ALA A 5 -12.09 2.98 25.15
C ALA A 5 -12.84 2.68 26.45
N ARG A 6 -14.16 2.89 26.48
CA ARG A 6 -15.04 2.65 27.64
C ARG A 6 -15.57 1.22 27.68
N GLU A 7 -15.99 0.70 26.54
CA GLU A 7 -16.69 -0.58 26.44
C GLU A 7 -15.74 -1.76 26.18
N ASN A 8 -14.70 -1.55 25.37
CA ASN A 8 -13.75 -2.60 24.98
C ASN A 8 -12.29 -2.10 25.01
N PRO A 9 -11.79 -1.63 26.17
CA PRO A 9 -10.46 -1.01 26.26
C PRO A 9 -9.33 -1.91 25.80
N GLN A 10 -9.46 -3.24 25.94
CA GLN A 10 -8.44 -4.19 25.47
C GLN A 10 -8.34 -4.21 23.95
N GLN A 11 -9.46 -4.05 23.22
CA GLN A 11 -9.45 -3.98 21.76
C GLN A 11 -8.82 -2.68 21.29
N LEU A 12 -9.13 -1.55 21.95
CA LEU A 12 -8.47 -0.29 21.64
C LEU A 12 -6.97 -0.36 21.89
N GLU A 13 -6.53 -0.91 23.02
CA GLU A 13 -5.10 -1.08 23.31
C GLU A 13 -4.43 -1.97 22.25
N ALA A 14 -5.09 -3.05 21.82
CA ALA A 14 -4.55 -3.94 20.79
C ALA A 14 -4.43 -3.23 19.43
N ILE A 15 -5.41 -2.39 19.05
CA ILE A 15 -5.33 -1.56 17.84
C ILE A 15 -4.13 -0.61 17.95
N LEU A 16 -4.00 0.13 19.06
CA LEU A 16 -2.90 1.07 19.27
C LEU A 16 -1.53 0.41 19.25
N ARG A 17 -1.40 -0.81 19.76
CA ARG A 17 -0.14 -1.59 19.69
C ARG A 17 0.17 -2.07 18.28
N GLN A 18 -0.85 -2.40 17.51
CA GLN A 18 -0.67 -2.91 16.14
C GLN A 18 -0.31 -1.77 15.18
N SER A 19 -1.02 -0.64 15.26
CA SER A 19 -0.75 0.54 14.43
C SER A 19 0.51 1.25 14.88
N LEU A 20 0.52 1.80 16.10
CA LEU A 20 1.59 2.64 16.63
C LEU A 20 2.70 1.75 17.22
N SER A 21 3.38 0.96 16.38
CA SER A 21 4.32 -0.06 16.85
C SER A 21 5.51 0.48 17.65
N GLU A 22 5.90 1.74 17.40
CA GLU A 22 6.97 2.42 18.13
C GLU A 22 6.46 3.25 19.33
N SER A 23 5.17 3.15 19.65
CA SER A 23 4.56 3.87 20.78
C SER A 23 5.14 3.45 22.14
N THR A 24 5.33 4.42 23.02
CA THR A 24 5.76 4.16 24.40
C THR A 24 4.59 3.60 25.22
N PRO A 25 4.85 2.76 26.25
CA PRO A 25 3.82 2.36 27.21
C PRO A 25 3.08 3.56 27.81
N GLU A 26 3.82 4.60 28.19
CA GLU A 26 3.29 5.82 28.78
C GLU A 26 2.46 6.63 27.77
N GLY A 27 2.91 6.71 26.51
CA GLY A 27 2.19 7.37 25.43
C GLY A 27 0.86 6.68 25.12
N ARG A 28 0.85 5.34 25.04
CA ARG A 28 -0.39 4.57 24.87
C ARG A 28 -1.34 4.74 26.05
N GLU A 29 -0.83 4.74 27.28
CA GLU A 29 -1.66 4.95 28.48
C GLU A 29 -2.33 6.32 28.46
N LYS A 30 -1.59 7.39 28.15
CA LYS A 30 -2.14 8.74 27.97
C LYS A 30 -3.21 8.81 26.88
N LEU A 31 -2.97 8.16 25.75
CA LEU A 31 -3.93 8.13 24.65
C LEU A 31 -5.20 7.35 25.03
N MET A 32 -5.07 6.25 25.76
CA MET A 32 -6.19 5.47 26.30
C MET A 32 -7.01 6.30 27.31
N GLU A 33 -6.36 7.03 28.21
CA GLU A 33 -7.03 7.93 29.16
C GLU A 33 -7.78 9.05 28.44
N SER A 34 -7.09 9.75 27.53
CA SER A 34 -7.66 10.80 26.68
C SER A 34 -8.88 10.30 25.91
N ALA A 35 -8.80 9.09 25.34
CA ALA A 35 -9.92 8.46 24.65
C ALA A 35 -11.11 8.19 25.57
N ARG A 36 -10.89 7.68 26.79
CA ARG A 36 -11.97 7.42 27.77
C ARG A 36 -12.68 8.71 28.17
N ASN A 37 -11.92 9.79 28.33
CA ASN A 37 -12.44 11.10 28.72
C ASN A 37 -13.09 11.85 27.54
N GLY A 38 -12.75 11.49 26.31
CA GLY A 38 -13.22 12.18 25.10
C GLY A 38 -12.40 13.42 24.77
N GLU A 39 -11.17 13.48 25.27
CA GLU A 39 -10.26 14.62 25.19
C GLU A 39 -9.03 14.25 24.34
N LEU A 40 -9.25 13.81 23.11
CA LEU A 40 -8.16 13.38 22.24
C LEU A 40 -7.25 14.56 21.87
N PRO A 41 -5.92 14.36 21.86
CA PRO A 41 -4.95 15.36 21.42
C PRO A 41 -4.96 15.43 19.89
N LEU A 42 -5.94 16.14 19.33
CA LEU A 42 -6.13 16.23 17.88
C LEU A 42 -5.10 17.17 17.22
N PRO A 43 -4.82 16.99 15.92
CA PRO A 43 -3.96 17.90 15.16
C PRO A 43 -4.43 19.36 15.28
N GLN A 44 -3.49 20.28 15.43
CA GLN A 44 -3.81 21.70 15.59
C GLN A 44 -4.47 22.31 14.35
N ASN A 45 -4.05 21.89 13.16
CA ASN A 45 -4.49 22.47 11.90
C ASN A 45 -5.15 21.42 11.01
N VAL A 46 -6.34 21.73 10.49
CA VAL A 46 -7.05 20.89 9.52
C VAL A 46 -7.57 21.79 8.41
N SER A 47 -7.25 21.48 7.16
CA SER A 47 -7.69 22.29 6.02
C SER A 47 -7.88 21.44 4.77
N PHE A 48 -8.67 21.96 3.82
CA PHE A 48 -8.75 21.36 2.50
C PHE A 48 -7.63 21.86 1.59
N ALA A 49 -7.16 21.00 0.71
CA ALA A 49 -6.05 21.22 -0.21
C ALA A 49 -6.41 20.73 -1.62
N GLY A 50 -5.90 21.44 -2.63
CA GLY A 50 -6.05 21.06 -4.03
C GLY A 50 -5.17 19.87 -4.42
N GLU A 51 -5.46 19.21 -5.54
CA GLU A 51 -4.71 18.03 -6.01
C GLU A 51 -3.21 18.30 -6.20
N GLU A 52 -2.84 19.46 -6.75
CA GLU A 52 -1.43 19.86 -6.93
C GLU A 52 -0.70 20.06 -5.59
N GLN A 53 -1.42 20.46 -4.54
CA GLN A 53 -0.86 20.69 -3.22
C GLN A 53 -0.50 19.35 -2.53
N LEU A 54 -1.32 18.32 -2.76
CA LEU A 54 -1.17 16.97 -2.21
C LEU A 54 -0.40 16.02 -3.13
N ASN A 55 0.04 16.47 -4.30
CA ASN A 55 0.65 15.63 -5.34
C ASN A 55 -0.18 14.36 -5.65
N GLY A 56 -1.51 14.50 -5.65
CA GLY A 56 -2.45 13.40 -5.93
C GLY A 56 -2.87 12.55 -4.73
N ALA A 57 -2.34 12.79 -3.51
CA ALA A 57 -2.82 12.12 -2.31
C ALA A 57 -4.24 12.59 -1.92
N ARG A 58 -4.99 11.74 -1.19
CA ARG A 58 -6.34 12.07 -0.71
C ARG A 58 -6.33 12.89 0.57
N ALA A 59 -5.34 12.66 1.42
CA ALA A 59 -5.02 13.46 2.58
C ALA A 59 -3.52 13.33 2.85
N ALA A 60 -3.02 14.21 3.71
CA ALA A 60 -1.64 14.17 4.18
C ALA A 60 -1.53 14.76 5.59
N TYR A 61 -0.61 14.20 6.37
CA TYR A 61 -0.24 14.66 7.70
C TYR A 61 1.19 15.19 7.72
N SER A 62 1.38 16.30 8.41
CA SER A 62 2.69 16.84 8.77
C SER A 62 2.77 17.04 10.29
N PRO A 63 3.83 16.59 10.96
CA PRO A 63 4.03 16.84 12.40
C PRO A 63 4.41 18.29 12.72
N GLU A 64 4.77 19.11 11.71
CA GLU A 64 5.06 20.54 11.93
C GLU A 64 3.88 21.28 12.56
N ASN A 65 4.18 22.29 13.38
CA ASN A 65 3.20 23.17 14.04
C ASN A 65 2.12 22.41 14.82
N ASN A 66 2.53 21.40 15.60
CA ASN A 66 1.64 20.59 16.44
C ASN A 66 0.56 19.83 15.65
N GLY A 67 0.92 19.39 14.45
CA GLY A 67 0.07 18.60 13.57
C GLY A 67 -0.71 19.45 12.57
N THR A 68 -0.53 19.13 11.29
CA THR A 68 -1.30 19.68 10.17
C THR A 68 -1.86 18.54 9.35
N VAL A 69 -3.18 18.53 9.18
CA VAL A 69 -3.90 17.62 8.29
C VAL A 69 -4.39 18.40 7.08
N LEU A 70 -4.02 17.92 5.90
CA LEU A 70 -4.52 18.40 4.61
C LEU A 70 -5.47 17.35 4.04
N LEU A 71 -6.68 17.75 3.66
CA LEU A 71 -7.69 16.87 3.08
C LEU A 71 -7.94 17.29 1.63
N SER A 72 -7.98 16.36 0.69
CA SER A 72 -8.28 16.68 -0.70
C SER A 72 -9.67 17.30 -0.82
N GLU A 73 -9.79 18.37 -1.61
CA GLU A 73 -11.06 18.98 -2.00
C GLU A 73 -12.06 17.94 -2.56
N SER A 74 -11.56 16.88 -3.21
CA SER A 74 -12.37 15.78 -3.74
C SER A 74 -13.15 15.00 -2.67
N LEU A 75 -12.77 15.11 -1.39
CA LEU A 75 -13.43 14.43 -0.28
C LEU A 75 -14.67 15.17 0.24
N ARG A 76 -14.87 16.44 -0.12
CA ARG A 76 -15.93 17.30 0.46
C ARG A 76 -17.32 16.69 0.36
N ASP A 77 -17.63 16.10 -0.78
CA ASP A 77 -18.96 15.56 -1.08
C ASP A 77 -19.10 14.07 -0.70
N ASN A 78 -18.08 13.48 -0.06
CA ASN A 78 -18.11 12.10 0.42
C ASN A 78 -17.75 12.04 1.92
N PRO A 79 -18.75 12.24 2.82
CA PRO A 79 -18.52 12.29 4.26
C PRO A 79 -17.88 11.02 4.84
N GLU A 80 -18.18 9.85 4.26
CA GLU A 80 -17.58 8.59 4.72
C GLU A 80 -16.09 8.55 4.40
N ALA A 81 -15.73 8.85 3.15
CA ALA A 81 -14.32 8.88 2.74
C ALA A 81 -13.54 9.99 3.45
N LEU A 82 -14.15 11.15 3.67
CA LEU A 82 -13.58 12.24 4.46
C LEU A 82 -13.29 11.80 5.89
N ARG A 83 -14.24 11.10 6.54
CA ARG A 83 -14.05 10.57 7.89
C ARG A 83 -12.91 9.56 7.93
N LYS A 84 -12.84 8.63 6.98
CA LYS A 84 -11.78 7.62 6.90
C LYS A 84 -10.41 8.28 6.77
N ALA A 85 -10.23 9.11 5.74
CA ALA A 85 -9.00 9.86 5.52
C ALA A 85 -8.59 10.68 6.75
N TYR A 86 -9.51 11.46 7.34
CA TYR A 86 -9.18 12.21 8.56
C TYR A 86 -8.79 11.32 9.74
N THR A 87 -9.44 10.15 9.89
CA THR A 87 -9.11 9.20 10.99
C THR A 87 -7.73 8.59 10.80
N GLU A 88 -7.34 8.30 9.56
CA GLU A 88 -6.00 7.84 9.16
C GLU A 88 -4.94 8.88 9.52
N GLU A 89 -5.14 10.15 9.13
CA GLU A 89 -4.21 11.25 9.47
C GLU A 89 -4.13 11.55 10.98
N VAL A 90 -5.21 11.30 11.72
CA VAL A 90 -5.17 11.34 13.20
C VAL A 90 -4.33 10.19 13.77
N GLY A 91 -4.28 9.04 13.10
CA GLY A 91 -3.39 7.94 13.44
C GLY A 91 -1.92 8.33 13.34
N HIS A 92 -1.50 8.90 12.20
CA HIS A 92 -0.16 9.47 12.00
C HIS A 92 0.17 10.54 13.03
N HIS A 93 -0.82 11.41 13.36
CA HIS A 93 -0.64 12.38 14.44
C HIS A 93 -0.33 11.71 15.77
N PHE A 94 -1.11 10.70 16.17
CA PHE A 94 -0.85 9.99 17.41
C PHE A 94 0.50 9.27 17.40
N ASP A 95 0.92 8.68 16.29
CA ASP A 95 2.25 8.08 16.19
C ASP A 95 3.34 9.13 16.47
N SER A 96 3.29 10.27 15.78
CA SER A 96 4.26 11.35 15.94
C SER A 96 4.33 11.95 17.36
N GLN A 97 3.24 11.87 18.14
CA GLN A 97 3.17 12.41 19.50
C GLN A 97 3.58 11.39 20.58
N PHE A 98 3.31 10.10 20.37
CA PHE A 98 3.38 9.08 21.42
C PHE A 98 4.41 7.98 21.15
N SER A 99 5.01 7.97 19.96
CA SER A 99 6.06 7.04 19.55
C SER A 99 7.46 7.62 19.70
N LYS A 100 8.45 6.74 19.89
CA LYS A 100 9.87 7.13 20.01
C LYS A 100 10.48 7.51 18.67
N SER A 101 9.92 6.94 17.60
CA SER A 101 10.23 7.18 16.21
C SER A 101 8.97 6.88 15.42
N ASP A 102 8.96 7.36 14.17
CA ASP A 102 7.97 6.99 13.18
C ASP A 102 7.81 5.45 13.08
N SER A 103 6.57 4.98 13.14
CA SER A 103 6.23 3.59 12.90
C SER A 103 6.49 3.23 11.43
N LYS A 104 6.67 1.93 11.14
CA LYS A 104 6.96 1.52 9.75
C LYS A 104 5.69 1.33 8.94
N GLY A 105 5.69 1.90 7.74
CA GLY A 105 4.61 1.78 6.76
C GLY A 105 3.43 2.64 7.16
N ASP A 106 2.22 2.29 6.73
CA ASP A 106 1.04 3.14 6.94
C ASP A 106 0.32 2.81 8.27
N GLU A 107 0.85 3.30 9.41
CA GLU A 107 0.22 3.11 10.71
C GLU A 107 -1.10 3.87 10.86
N GLY A 108 -1.26 4.97 10.13
CA GLY A 108 -2.50 5.72 10.02
C GLY A 108 -3.63 4.82 9.53
N GLN A 109 -3.41 4.09 8.44
CA GLN A 109 -4.40 3.20 7.84
C GLN A 109 -4.67 1.98 8.74
N ILE A 110 -3.64 1.41 9.38
CA ILE A 110 -3.84 0.32 10.38
C ILE A 110 -4.74 0.81 11.51
N PHE A 111 -4.51 2.02 12.00
CA PHE A 111 -5.30 2.64 13.05
C PHE A 111 -6.75 2.88 12.61
N GLN A 112 -6.93 3.47 11.42
CA GLN A 112 -8.25 3.74 10.84
C GLN A 112 -9.07 2.47 10.68
N GLU A 113 -8.51 1.45 10.03
CA GLU A 113 -9.17 0.17 9.78
C GLU A 113 -9.50 -0.53 11.10
N GLY A 114 -8.57 -0.52 12.06
CA GLY A 114 -8.78 -1.14 13.37
C GLY A 114 -9.92 -0.49 14.15
N LEU A 115 -10.02 0.85 14.11
CA LEU A 115 -11.14 1.58 14.73
C LEU A 115 -12.48 1.29 14.06
N GLU A 116 -12.50 1.15 12.74
CA GLU A 116 -13.73 0.82 11.99
C GLU A 116 -14.21 -0.60 12.29
N GLN A 117 -13.29 -1.55 12.41
CA GLN A 117 -13.59 -2.95 12.77
C GLN A 117 -13.87 -3.14 14.27
N GLY A 118 -13.49 -2.18 15.11
CA GLY A 118 -13.56 -2.28 16.56
C GLY A 118 -12.58 -3.31 17.17
N LYS A 119 -11.59 -3.74 16.38
CA LYS A 119 -10.57 -4.74 16.75
C LYS A 119 -9.34 -4.57 15.83
N PRO A 120 -8.17 -5.12 16.20
CA PRO A 120 -7.00 -5.14 15.33
C PRO A 120 -7.31 -5.70 13.95
N VAL A 121 -6.68 -5.15 12.91
CA VAL A 121 -6.73 -5.73 11.56
C VAL A 121 -6.03 -7.09 11.56
N SER A 122 -6.26 -7.90 10.52
CA SER A 122 -5.58 -9.20 10.42
C SER A 122 -4.05 -9.00 10.39
N GLU A 123 -3.29 -9.96 10.94
CA GLU A 123 -1.82 -9.87 10.92
C GLU A 123 -1.26 -9.71 9.50
N GLN A 124 -1.93 -10.31 8.52
CA GLN A 124 -1.57 -10.19 7.12
C GLN A 124 -1.79 -8.76 6.60
N ARG A 125 -2.96 -8.16 6.86
CA ARG A 125 -3.24 -6.78 6.45
C ARG A 125 -2.30 -5.81 7.15
N ALA A 126 -2.03 -6.00 8.44
CA ALA A 126 -1.04 -5.22 9.15
C ALA A 126 0.36 -5.35 8.53
N LYS A 127 0.79 -6.56 8.13
CA LYS A 127 2.09 -6.76 7.45
C LYS A 127 2.15 -6.08 6.09
N GLN A 128 1.04 -6.04 5.34
CA GLN A 128 0.96 -5.34 4.06
C GLN A 128 1.13 -3.85 4.27
N LEU A 129 0.31 -3.25 5.16
CA LEU A 129 0.33 -1.83 5.47
C LEU A 129 1.70 -1.39 6.00
N LYS A 130 2.34 -2.20 6.86
CA LYS A 130 3.70 -1.94 7.37
C LYS A 130 4.81 -2.01 6.32
N ALA A 131 4.51 -2.52 5.13
CA ALA A 131 5.42 -2.58 4.01
C ALA A 131 5.16 -1.46 2.98
N GLU A 132 4.09 -0.67 3.16
CA GLU A 132 3.83 0.48 2.31
C GLU A 132 4.82 1.61 2.60
N ASN A 133 4.93 2.54 1.66
CA ASN A 133 5.70 3.77 1.84
C ASN A 133 4.74 4.92 1.60
N ASP A 134 4.21 5.44 2.69
CA ASP A 134 3.28 6.56 2.80
C ASP A 134 4.01 7.92 2.84
N HIS A 135 5.35 7.92 2.91
CA HIS A 135 6.13 9.16 2.91
C HIS A 135 5.98 9.90 1.57
N GLY A 136 5.71 11.20 1.67
CA GLY A 136 5.49 12.09 0.55
C GLY A 136 5.95 13.51 0.81
N LYS A 137 5.49 14.41 -0.06
CA LYS A 137 5.63 15.86 0.10
C LYS A 137 4.32 16.52 -0.23
N ALA A 138 3.99 17.59 0.48
CA ALA A 138 2.88 18.47 0.16
C ALA A 138 3.35 19.92 0.16
N GLN A 139 2.65 20.79 -0.57
CA GLN A 139 2.89 22.23 -0.48
C GLN A 139 2.12 22.81 0.72
N ILE A 140 2.82 23.28 1.75
CA ILE A 140 2.22 23.97 2.90
C ILE A 140 2.81 25.38 2.95
N ASN A 141 1.95 26.40 2.94
CA ASN A 141 2.38 27.82 2.94
C ASN A 141 3.40 28.16 1.84
N GLY A 142 3.26 27.57 0.65
CA GLY A 142 4.16 27.78 -0.49
C GLY A 142 5.52 27.07 -0.39
N ARG A 143 5.71 26.17 0.59
CA ARG A 143 6.91 25.36 0.78
C ARG A 143 6.60 23.88 0.59
N GLN A 144 7.51 23.14 -0.03
CA GLN A 144 7.48 21.68 -0.06
C GLN A 144 7.84 21.12 1.32
N THR A 145 6.86 20.53 2.01
CA THR A 145 6.98 19.98 3.36
C THR A 145 6.86 18.45 3.30
N PRO A 146 7.75 17.68 3.96
CA PRO A 146 7.60 16.23 4.11
C PRO A 146 6.29 15.91 4.84
N VAL A 147 5.58 14.88 4.36
CA VAL A 147 4.31 14.44 4.92
C VAL A 147 4.23 12.91 4.90
N GLU A 148 3.37 12.35 5.74
CA GLU A 148 2.77 11.04 5.54
C GLU A 148 1.47 11.26 4.76
N ASN A 149 1.24 10.48 3.70
CA ASN A 149 0.05 10.59 2.89
C ASN A 149 -0.88 9.43 3.23
N SER A 150 -2.17 9.72 3.45
CA SER A 150 -3.16 8.65 3.38
C SER A 150 -3.05 7.94 2.03
N GLY A 151 -2.98 6.61 2.04
CA GLY A 151 -3.01 5.83 0.81
C GLY A 151 -4.21 6.25 -0.05
N THR A 152 -4.06 6.27 -1.38
CA THR A 152 -5.25 6.23 -2.21
C THR A 152 -5.99 4.94 -1.84
N GLU A 153 -7.21 5.04 -1.28
CA GLU A 153 -8.10 3.88 -0.99
C GLU A 153 -7.75 2.72 -1.93
N PRO A 154 -7.42 1.53 -1.39
CA PRO A 154 -6.96 0.43 -2.22
C PRO A 154 -7.97 0.31 -3.35
N THR A 155 -7.48 0.57 -4.57
CA THR A 155 -8.33 0.57 -5.74
C THR A 155 -9.11 -0.75 -5.75
N ARG A 156 -10.27 -0.84 -6.38
CA ARG A 156 -10.99 -2.13 -6.49
C ARG A 156 -10.05 -3.27 -6.94
N GLN A 157 -9.04 -2.91 -7.72
CA GLN A 157 -7.95 -3.74 -8.19
C GLN A 157 -6.99 -4.17 -7.07
N GLN A 158 -6.57 -3.25 -6.21
CA GLN A 158 -5.78 -3.55 -5.00
C GLN A 158 -6.58 -4.42 -4.00
N GLN A 159 -7.87 -4.16 -3.82
CA GLN A 159 -8.74 -4.98 -2.98
C GLN A 159 -8.86 -6.42 -3.50
N VAL A 160 -8.96 -6.59 -4.82
CA VAL A 160 -8.93 -7.93 -5.46
C VAL A 160 -7.56 -8.58 -5.28
N ALA A 161 -6.47 -7.83 -5.42
CA ALA A 161 -5.11 -8.33 -5.16
C ALA A 161 -4.98 -8.88 -3.73
N ASP A 162 -5.47 -8.13 -2.74
CA ASP A 162 -5.38 -8.49 -1.34
C ASP A 162 -6.24 -9.70 -0.99
N GLN A 163 -7.44 -9.80 -1.56
CA GLN A 163 -8.30 -10.98 -1.39
C GLN A 163 -7.67 -12.25 -1.96
N LEU A 164 -7.09 -12.16 -3.16
CA LEU A 164 -6.41 -13.29 -3.79
C LEU A 164 -5.17 -13.69 -2.99
N LEU A 165 -4.35 -12.72 -2.58
CA LEU A 165 -3.17 -13.02 -1.77
C LEU A 165 -3.54 -13.62 -0.41
N GLY A 166 -4.59 -13.10 0.23
CA GLY A 166 -5.19 -13.66 1.46
C GLY A 166 -5.53 -15.14 1.32
N ARG A 167 -6.21 -15.50 0.23
CA ARG A 167 -6.55 -16.90 -0.03
C ARG A 167 -5.33 -17.76 -0.32
N LEU A 168 -4.33 -17.26 -1.05
CA LEU A 168 -3.08 -17.98 -1.31
C LEU A 168 -2.25 -18.28 -0.06
N GLN A 169 -2.27 -17.36 0.91
CA GLN A 169 -1.50 -17.46 2.15
C GLN A 169 -2.27 -18.15 3.28
N GLY A 170 -3.59 -18.30 3.16
CA GLY A 170 -4.44 -18.92 4.17
C GLY A 170 -4.35 -20.45 4.26
N ASP A 171 -4.84 -21.00 5.36
CA ASP A 171 -4.71 -22.44 5.65
C ASP A 171 -5.64 -23.32 4.79
N ASP A 172 -6.77 -22.78 4.31
CA ASP A 172 -7.77 -23.51 3.53
C ASP A 172 -7.21 -23.94 2.15
N PRO A 173 -7.01 -25.26 1.91
CA PRO A 173 -6.43 -25.74 0.66
C PRO A 173 -7.29 -25.47 -0.57
N ALA A 174 -8.62 -25.47 -0.43
CA ALA A 174 -9.54 -25.24 -1.54
C ALA A 174 -9.52 -23.77 -1.97
N LEU A 175 -9.52 -22.85 -1.01
CA LEU A 175 -9.39 -21.42 -1.29
C LEU A 175 -8.02 -21.07 -1.88
N ARG A 176 -6.94 -21.71 -1.40
CA ARG A 176 -5.61 -21.59 -2.01
C ARG A 176 -5.60 -22.00 -3.47
N GLN A 177 -6.12 -23.19 -3.77
CA GLN A 177 -6.15 -23.72 -5.15
C GLN A 177 -7.03 -22.87 -6.07
N GLN A 178 -8.16 -22.37 -5.57
CA GLN A 178 -9.01 -21.44 -6.31
C GLN A 178 -8.26 -20.15 -6.62
N SER A 179 -7.62 -19.55 -5.62
CA SER A 179 -6.88 -18.31 -5.81
C SER A 179 -5.70 -18.47 -6.75
N GLU A 180 -5.00 -19.61 -6.72
CA GLU A 180 -3.95 -19.92 -7.68
C GLU A 180 -4.50 -19.95 -9.12
N SER A 181 -5.67 -20.56 -9.31
CA SER A 181 -6.34 -20.63 -10.61
C SER A 181 -6.74 -19.24 -11.09
N ASP A 182 -7.24 -18.40 -10.18
CA ASP A 182 -7.59 -17.00 -10.46
C ASP A 182 -6.36 -16.19 -10.87
N TYR A 183 -5.24 -16.32 -10.15
CA TYR A 183 -3.96 -15.71 -10.52
C TYR A 183 -3.51 -16.14 -11.91
N LYS A 184 -3.48 -17.44 -12.19
CA LYS A 184 -3.08 -17.94 -13.52
C LYS A 184 -4.00 -17.40 -14.62
N ARG A 185 -5.31 -17.30 -14.37
CA ARG A 185 -6.28 -16.79 -15.34
C ARG A 185 -6.08 -15.31 -15.67
N LEU A 186 -5.77 -14.48 -14.67
CA LEU A 186 -5.44 -13.06 -14.86
C LEU A 186 -4.27 -12.88 -15.83
N PHE A 187 -3.29 -13.79 -15.76
CA PHE A 187 -2.09 -13.75 -16.58
C PHE A 187 -2.15 -14.68 -17.82
N THR A 188 -3.29 -15.32 -18.14
CA THR A 188 -3.41 -16.26 -19.29
C THR A 188 -3.75 -15.53 -20.60
N PRO A 189 -3.12 -15.85 -21.75
CA PRO A 189 -3.48 -15.25 -23.05
C PRO A 189 -4.92 -15.56 -23.47
N GLY A 190 -5.67 -14.54 -23.86
CA GLY A 190 -7.01 -14.69 -24.45
C GLY A 190 -8.16 -14.91 -23.46
N SER A 191 -7.94 -14.76 -22.15
CA SER A 191 -9.04 -14.66 -21.19
C SER A 191 -9.75 -13.30 -21.33
N ASP A 192 -11.02 -13.16 -20.95
CA ASP A 192 -11.69 -11.84 -20.94
C ASP A 192 -10.93 -10.82 -20.05
N TYR A 193 -10.21 -11.34 -19.04
CA TYR A 193 -9.32 -10.63 -18.14
C TYR A 193 -7.98 -10.20 -18.78
N TYR A 194 -7.59 -10.81 -19.90
CA TYR A 194 -6.39 -10.48 -20.68
C TYR A 194 -6.43 -9.06 -21.27
N THR A 195 -7.63 -8.47 -21.38
CA THR A 195 -7.83 -7.10 -21.85
C THR A 195 -7.78 -6.04 -20.74
N MET A 196 -7.57 -6.46 -19.48
CA MET A 196 -7.51 -5.52 -18.38
C MET A 196 -6.18 -4.74 -18.41
N SER A 197 -6.30 -3.42 -18.32
CA SER A 197 -5.17 -2.48 -18.37
C SER A 197 -4.14 -2.79 -17.28
N GLU A 198 -2.89 -2.38 -17.51
CA GLU A 198 -1.80 -2.51 -16.55
C GLU A 198 -2.16 -2.04 -15.13
N SER A 199 -3.04 -1.04 -15.02
CA SER A 199 -3.60 -0.54 -13.76
C SER A 199 -4.29 -1.61 -12.89
N LEU A 200 -4.71 -2.75 -13.44
CA LEU A 200 -5.18 -3.89 -12.66
C LEU A 200 -4.03 -4.83 -12.27
N HIS A 201 -3.11 -5.09 -13.18
CA HIS A 201 -2.06 -6.08 -12.96
C HIS A 201 -0.96 -5.57 -12.03
N ALA A 202 -0.64 -4.27 -12.05
CA ALA A 202 0.42 -3.70 -11.24
C ALA A 202 0.19 -3.87 -9.73
N PRO A 203 -1.00 -3.54 -9.16
CA PRO A 203 -1.32 -3.85 -7.76
C PRO A 203 -1.17 -5.33 -7.42
N ILE A 204 -1.69 -6.21 -8.29
CA ILE A 204 -1.67 -7.67 -8.09
C ILE A 204 -0.24 -8.22 -8.08
N ARG A 205 0.62 -7.72 -8.96
CA ARG A 205 2.05 -8.08 -8.99
C ARG A 205 2.81 -7.54 -7.80
N GLN A 206 2.58 -6.29 -7.40
CA GLN A 206 3.24 -5.69 -6.25
C GLN A 206 2.88 -6.45 -4.95
N SER A 207 1.62 -6.87 -4.78
CA SER A 207 1.23 -7.72 -3.66
C SER A 207 1.93 -9.09 -3.70
N LEU A 208 2.00 -9.75 -4.88
CA LEU A 208 2.74 -11.01 -5.04
C LEU A 208 4.23 -10.86 -4.74
N ARG A 209 4.83 -9.76 -5.19
CA ARG A 209 6.23 -9.42 -4.94
C ARG A 209 6.51 -9.26 -3.45
N ASN A 210 5.70 -8.44 -2.78
CA ASN A 210 5.81 -8.24 -1.34
C ASN A 210 5.71 -9.57 -0.61
N ALA A 211 4.77 -10.43 -0.99
CA ALA A 211 4.60 -11.76 -0.40
C ALA A 211 5.76 -12.72 -0.72
N ALA A 212 6.25 -12.76 -1.96
CA ALA A 212 7.36 -13.60 -2.38
C ALA A 212 8.67 -13.23 -1.66
N ASN A 213 8.80 -11.97 -1.25
CA ASN A 213 9.96 -11.42 -0.55
C ASN A 213 9.92 -11.63 0.97
N GLN A 214 8.82 -12.13 1.53
CA GLN A 214 8.74 -12.42 2.96
C GLN A 214 9.58 -13.64 3.35
N GLU A 215 10.19 -13.58 4.53
CA GLU A 215 10.84 -14.75 5.12
C GLU A 215 9.81 -15.85 5.37
N GLY A 216 10.08 -17.06 4.88
CA GLY A 216 9.11 -18.18 4.90
C GLY A 216 8.08 -18.18 3.77
N ALA A 217 8.20 -17.29 2.77
CA ALA A 217 7.34 -17.32 1.59
C ALA A 217 7.37 -18.70 0.89
N SER A 218 6.18 -19.24 0.60
CA SER A 218 6.04 -20.54 -0.06
C SER A 218 6.62 -20.51 -1.48
N GLN A 219 7.13 -21.65 -1.94
CA GLN A 219 7.62 -21.77 -3.32
C GLN A 219 6.52 -21.41 -4.33
N GLN A 220 5.27 -21.74 -4.02
CA GLN A 220 4.12 -21.43 -4.85
C GLN A 220 3.92 -19.92 -5.05
N ILE A 221 4.08 -19.09 -4.01
CA ILE A 221 3.98 -17.63 -4.13
C ILE A 221 5.13 -17.07 -4.96
N LYS A 222 6.34 -17.59 -4.77
CA LYS A 222 7.51 -17.22 -5.56
C LYS A 222 7.33 -17.57 -7.04
N ASP A 223 6.78 -18.76 -7.33
CA ASP A 223 6.50 -19.22 -8.68
C ASP A 223 5.42 -18.35 -9.36
N LEU A 224 4.38 -17.95 -8.62
CA LEU A 224 3.33 -17.06 -9.12
C LEU A 224 3.87 -15.66 -9.41
N TYR A 225 4.72 -15.12 -8.52
CA TYR A 225 5.41 -13.85 -8.76
C TYR A 225 6.29 -13.93 -10.02
N HIS A 226 7.12 -14.96 -10.14
CA HIS A 226 8.00 -15.16 -11.31
C HIS A 226 7.20 -15.31 -12.63
N GLN A 227 6.08 -16.05 -12.59
CA GLN A 227 5.16 -16.16 -13.72
C GLN A 227 4.56 -14.79 -14.11
N SER A 228 4.22 -13.97 -13.12
CA SER A 228 3.68 -12.62 -13.37
C SER A 228 4.71 -11.71 -14.05
N LEU A 229 5.99 -11.77 -13.65
CA LEU A 229 7.09 -11.02 -14.26
C LEU A 229 7.33 -11.46 -15.70
N THR A 230 7.41 -12.77 -15.93
CA THR A 230 7.53 -13.36 -17.28
C THR A 230 6.40 -12.85 -18.18
N ARG A 231 5.18 -12.80 -17.65
CA ARG A 231 4.02 -12.41 -18.45
C ARG A 231 4.03 -10.93 -18.85
N VAL A 232 4.48 -10.05 -17.96
CA VAL A 232 4.63 -8.63 -18.29
C VAL A 232 5.74 -8.43 -19.31
N GLY A 233 6.84 -9.20 -19.22
CA GLY A 233 7.88 -9.24 -20.24
C GLY A 233 7.33 -9.61 -21.63
N ASP A 234 6.50 -10.65 -21.71
CA ASP A 234 5.81 -11.04 -22.95
C ASP A 234 4.91 -9.92 -23.49
N MET A 235 4.18 -9.23 -22.61
CA MET A 235 3.28 -8.13 -23.00
C MET A 235 4.04 -6.91 -23.50
N ALA A 236 5.08 -6.48 -22.78
CA ALA A 236 5.95 -5.38 -23.21
C ALA A 236 6.62 -5.69 -24.55
N SER A 237 7.05 -6.95 -24.75
CA SER A 237 7.57 -7.42 -26.04
C SER A 237 6.52 -7.35 -27.15
N LYS A 238 5.28 -7.77 -26.86
CA LYS A 238 4.16 -7.79 -27.82
C LYS A 238 3.65 -6.40 -28.19
N TYR A 239 3.62 -5.46 -27.23
CA TYR A 239 3.08 -4.10 -27.35
C TYR A 239 4.15 -3.02 -27.01
N PRO A 240 5.23 -2.91 -27.79
CA PRO A 240 6.39 -2.08 -27.43
C PRO A 240 6.13 -0.56 -27.41
N ASN A 241 5.07 -0.11 -28.07
CA ASN A 241 4.68 1.31 -28.12
C ASN A 241 3.73 1.70 -26.98
N ASP A 242 3.33 0.75 -26.13
CA ASP A 242 2.54 1.04 -24.95
C ASP A 242 3.46 1.54 -23.84
N ARG A 243 3.43 2.85 -23.61
CA ARG A 243 4.28 3.53 -22.61
C ARG A 243 4.01 3.08 -21.18
N ALA A 244 2.81 2.60 -20.89
CA ALA A 244 2.45 2.14 -19.56
C ALA A 244 3.29 0.88 -19.22
N TYR A 245 3.12 -0.19 -20.03
CA TYR A 245 3.78 -1.49 -19.82
C TYR A 245 5.31 -1.42 -19.82
N SER A 246 5.89 -0.43 -20.49
CA SER A 246 7.33 -0.27 -20.63
C SER A 246 7.98 0.47 -19.45
N GLN A 247 7.33 1.50 -18.88
CA GLN A 247 7.95 2.33 -17.85
C GLN A 247 7.90 1.68 -16.46
N ASP A 248 6.77 1.08 -16.10
CA ASP A 248 6.62 0.48 -14.77
C ASP A 248 7.34 -0.88 -14.67
N LEU A 249 7.40 -1.65 -15.77
CA LEU A 249 8.27 -2.82 -15.87
C LEU A 249 9.75 -2.47 -15.66
N VAL A 250 10.24 -1.36 -16.22
CA VAL A 250 11.63 -0.92 -16.00
C VAL A 250 11.88 -0.59 -14.54
N LYS A 251 10.97 0.17 -13.90
CA LYS A 251 11.09 0.48 -12.47
C LYS A 251 11.11 -0.79 -11.63
N GLU A 252 10.24 -1.74 -11.92
CA GLU A 252 10.14 -3.01 -11.20
C GLU A 252 11.43 -3.85 -11.35
N LEU A 253 11.95 -3.99 -12.58
CA LEU A 253 13.22 -4.68 -12.86
C LEU A 253 14.43 -4.00 -12.18
N GLN A 254 14.50 -2.68 -12.19
CA GLN A 254 15.54 -1.93 -11.46
C GLN A 254 15.47 -2.19 -9.96
N GLN A 255 14.27 -2.31 -9.39
CA GLN A 255 14.12 -2.60 -7.97
C GLN A 255 14.54 -4.05 -7.63
N GLU A 256 14.24 -5.02 -8.50
CA GLU A 256 14.71 -6.40 -8.34
C GLU A 256 16.23 -6.52 -8.44
N TRP A 257 16.84 -5.78 -9.37
CA TRP A 257 18.30 -5.67 -9.46
C TRP A 257 18.91 -5.08 -8.17
N LYS A 258 18.36 -3.97 -7.67
CA LYS A 258 18.80 -3.34 -6.41
C LYS A 258 18.65 -4.28 -5.21
N ALA A 259 17.66 -5.17 -5.24
CA ALA A 259 17.45 -6.19 -4.22
C ALA A 259 18.36 -7.43 -4.40
N GLY A 260 19.26 -7.45 -5.39
CA GLY A 260 20.18 -8.57 -5.65
C GLY A 260 19.54 -9.77 -6.35
N ARG A 261 18.30 -9.65 -6.84
CA ARG A 261 17.54 -10.72 -7.51
C ARG A 261 17.72 -10.68 -9.03
N THR A 262 18.98 -10.84 -9.43
CA THR A 262 19.41 -10.71 -10.83
C THR A 262 18.80 -11.78 -11.73
N SER A 263 18.49 -12.98 -11.23
CA SER A 263 17.89 -14.06 -12.02
C SER A 263 16.49 -13.72 -12.54
N ASP A 264 15.64 -13.12 -11.70
CA ASP A 264 14.27 -12.74 -12.07
C ASP A 264 14.28 -11.61 -13.10
N SER A 265 15.19 -10.65 -12.91
CA SER A 265 15.41 -9.57 -13.88
C SER A 265 15.96 -10.10 -15.21
N GLN A 266 16.87 -11.08 -15.16
CA GLN A 266 17.52 -11.66 -16.34
C GLN A 266 16.55 -12.45 -17.22
N VAL A 267 15.59 -13.17 -16.63
CA VAL A 267 14.57 -13.92 -17.38
C VAL A 267 13.73 -12.99 -18.25
N VAL A 268 13.26 -11.86 -17.67
CA VAL A 268 12.48 -10.86 -18.40
C VAL A 268 13.33 -10.18 -19.48
N LEU A 269 14.57 -9.81 -19.15
CA LEU A 269 15.53 -9.24 -20.09
C LEU A 269 15.80 -10.15 -21.29
N ASP A 270 15.95 -11.46 -21.07
CA ASP A 270 16.21 -12.42 -22.14
C ASP A 270 15.00 -12.65 -23.04
N GLN A 271 13.79 -12.55 -22.52
CA GLN A 271 12.56 -12.58 -23.31
C GLN A 271 12.41 -11.34 -24.19
N LEU A 272 12.69 -10.15 -23.65
CA LEU A 272 12.73 -8.90 -24.41
C LEU A 272 13.77 -8.95 -25.55
N LYS A 273 14.90 -9.63 -25.35
CA LYS A 273 15.92 -9.86 -26.40
C LYS A 273 15.45 -10.79 -27.52
N ARG A 274 14.52 -11.71 -27.25
CA ARG A 274 13.98 -12.69 -28.22
C ARG A 274 12.78 -12.18 -29.01
N ALA A 275 12.31 -10.96 -28.74
CA ALA A 275 11.27 -10.31 -29.53
C ALA A 275 11.67 -10.24 -31.02
N PRO A 276 10.75 -10.42 -31.99
CA PRO A 276 11.09 -10.46 -33.42
C PRO A 276 11.91 -9.25 -33.87
N GLN A 277 12.98 -9.50 -34.63
CA GLN A 277 13.91 -8.51 -35.18
C GLN A 277 13.15 -7.43 -35.95
N GLY A 278 13.19 -6.19 -35.46
CA GLY A 278 12.46 -5.04 -36.01
C GLY A 278 11.79 -4.14 -34.97
N ARG A 279 11.83 -4.48 -33.68
CA ARG A 279 11.27 -3.66 -32.58
C ARG A 279 12.39 -3.07 -31.73
N ASP A 280 12.42 -1.75 -31.63
CA ASP A 280 13.44 -1.03 -30.86
C ASP A 280 13.14 -1.08 -29.35
N VAL A 281 13.83 -2.00 -28.65
CA VAL A 281 13.83 -2.10 -27.18
C VAL A 281 15.07 -1.43 -26.56
N SER A 282 15.82 -0.62 -27.32
CA SER A 282 17.04 0.03 -26.84
C SER A 282 16.80 0.99 -25.68
N ALA A 283 15.64 1.67 -25.65
CA ALA A 283 15.24 2.54 -24.56
C ALA A 283 15.09 1.80 -23.21
N LEU A 284 14.57 0.57 -23.24
CA LEU A 284 14.44 -0.29 -22.05
C LEU A 284 15.81 -0.82 -21.59
N ARG A 285 16.71 -1.12 -22.54
CA ARG A 285 18.08 -1.61 -22.24
C ARG A 285 19.01 -0.54 -21.69
N GLY A 286 18.83 0.73 -22.08
CA GLY A 286 19.65 1.82 -21.58
C GLY A 286 19.28 2.31 -20.18
N GLN A 287 18.16 1.83 -19.63
CA GLN A 287 17.62 2.26 -18.35
C GLN A 287 17.77 1.21 -17.24
N ILE A 288 18.03 -0.06 -17.57
CA ILE A 288 18.34 -1.14 -16.62
C ILE A 288 19.85 -1.18 -16.39
#